data_AF-A0A355INP4-F1
#
_entry.id   AF-A0A355INP4-F1
#
_cell.length_a   1.000
_cell.length_b   1.000
_cell.length_c   1.000
_cell.angle_alpha   90.00
_cell.angle_beta   90.00
_cell.angle_gamma   90.00
#
_symmetry.space_group_name_H-M   'P 1'
#
loop_
_entity.id
_entity.type
_entity.pdbx_description
1 polymer ?
#
loop_
_entity_poly.entity_id
_entity_poly.type
_entity_poly.pdbx_seq_one_letter_code
_entity_poly.pdbx_strand_id
1 'polypeptide(L)'
;MTNLSKVSREKLEVIASLYEQPPVSAAHSSDGTIKYLFPALGGGYIEAVYIPEADRATLCVSSQVGCKMGCAFCMTGRMGFTAQLSTAEILNQILSIPSVDTLTNVVFMGMGEPMDNLDNVLPALERLTSPDG
;
A
#
# COMPACT_ATOMS: atom_id res chain seq x y z
N MET A 1 21.97 -5.33 3.90
CA MET A 1 22.37 -4.80 5.23
C MET A 1 23.84 -5.11 5.54
N THR A 2 24.81 -4.44 4.91
CA THR A 2 26.26 -4.68 5.12
C THR A 2 26.80 -3.99 6.37
N ASN A 3 26.09 -2.99 6.90
CA ASN A 3 26.38 -2.26 8.13
C ASN A 3 25.94 -2.97 9.43
N LEU A 4 25.33 -4.16 9.33
CA LEU A 4 24.98 -5.00 10.48
C LEU A 4 25.98 -6.16 10.62
N SER A 5 26.29 -6.52 11.87
CA SER A 5 27.11 -7.69 12.18
C SER A 5 26.43 -8.98 11.69
N LYS A 6 27.23 -10.01 11.40
CA LYS A 6 26.69 -11.33 11.01
C LYS A 6 25.73 -11.88 12.06
N VAL A 7 26.09 -11.79 13.34
CA VAL A 7 25.27 -12.25 14.48
C VAL A 7 23.93 -11.50 14.54
N SER A 8 23.93 -10.19 14.29
CA SER A 8 22.68 -9.40 14.27
C SER A 8 21.77 -9.80 13.11
N ARG A 9 22.33 -10.05 11.92
CA ARG A 9 21.56 -10.50 10.75
C ARG A 9 20.91 -11.87 11.00
N GLU A 10 21.68 -12.82 11.54
CA GLU A 10 21.16 -14.16 11.89
C GLU A 10 20.03 -14.08 12.92
N LYS A 11 20.11 -13.18 13.91
CA LYS A 11 19.01 -12.95 14.86
C LYS A 11 17.77 -12.38 14.19
N LEU A 12 17.93 -11.40 13.29
CA LEU A 12 16.81 -10.79 12.57
C LEU A 12 16.07 -11.80 11.71
N GLU A 13 16.78 -12.69 11.02
CA GLU A 13 16.18 -13.76 10.21
C GLU A 13 15.28 -14.69 11.03
N VAL A 14 15.53 -14.84 12.33
CA VAL A 14 14.71 -15.68 13.22
C VAL A 14 13.49 -14.95 13.76
N ILE A 15 13.59 -13.64 14.02
CA ILE A 15 12.55 -12.89 14.75
C ILE A 15 11.69 -11.99 13.85
N ALA A 16 12.09 -11.77 12.60
CA ALA A 16 11.43 -10.86 11.69
C ALA A 16 11.48 -11.34 10.24
N SER A 17 10.47 -10.95 9.48
CA SER A 17 10.39 -11.13 8.02
C SER A 17 9.97 -9.83 7.37
N LEU A 18 10.47 -9.56 6.17
CA LEU A 18 9.95 -8.47 5.34
C LEU A 18 8.67 -8.92 4.66
N TYR A 19 7.63 -8.10 4.74
CA TYR A 19 6.44 -8.28 3.93
C TYR A 19 6.62 -7.48 2.65
N GLU A 20 7.00 -8.19 1.60
CA GLU A 20 7.14 -7.65 0.25
C GLU A 20 6.46 -8.63 -0.72
N GLN A 21 5.40 -8.15 -1.36
CA GLN A 21 4.58 -8.90 -2.30
C GLN A 21 4.35 -8.03 -3.53
N PRO A 22 4.92 -8.40 -4.69
CA PRO A 22 4.67 -7.65 -5.92
C PRO A 22 3.19 -7.73 -6.31
N PRO A 23 2.68 -6.77 -7.09
CA PRO A 23 1.33 -6.83 -7.61
C PRO A 23 1.16 -8.09 -8.47
N VAL A 24 0.03 -8.77 -8.32
CA VAL A 24 -0.29 -9.99 -9.11
C VAL A 24 -0.64 -9.65 -10.55
N SER A 25 -1.05 -8.41 -10.81
CA SER A 25 -1.29 -7.88 -12.15
C SER A 25 -1.20 -6.36 -12.16
N ALA A 26 -0.98 -5.82 -13.35
CA ALA A 26 -0.98 -4.39 -13.63
C ALA A 26 -1.79 -4.12 -14.90
N ALA A 27 -2.65 -3.11 -14.86
CA ALA A 27 -3.39 -2.59 -16.01
C ALA A 27 -2.87 -1.20 -16.38
N HIS A 28 -2.54 -1.00 -17.65
CA HIS A 28 -1.93 0.22 -18.16
C HIS A 28 -2.94 1.03 -18.97
N SER A 29 -3.09 2.31 -18.63
CA SER A 29 -3.88 3.29 -19.38
C SER A 29 -3.01 3.99 -20.42
N SER A 30 -3.65 4.56 -21.45
CA SER A 30 -2.98 5.36 -22.48
C SER A 30 -2.43 6.70 -21.98
N ASP A 31 -2.94 7.20 -20.84
CA ASP A 31 -2.45 8.41 -20.18
C ASP A 31 -1.25 8.17 -19.25
N GLY A 32 -0.76 6.92 -19.17
CA GLY A 32 0.34 6.52 -18.30
C GLY A 32 -0.09 6.05 -16.91
N THR A 33 -1.36 6.18 -16.54
CA THR A 33 -1.89 5.64 -15.28
C THR A 33 -1.71 4.12 -15.24
N ILE A 34 -1.24 3.59 -14.12
CA ILE A 34 -1.07 2.15 -13.90
C ILE A 34 -1.88 1.74 -12.68
N LYS A 35 -2.79 0.78 -12.86
CA LYS A 35 -3.56 0.18 -11.77
C LYS A 35 -2.97 -1.17 -11.41
N TYR A 36 -2.48 -1.29 -10.19
CA TYR A 36 -1.89 -2.50 -9.62
C TYR A 36 -2.91 -3.25 -8.77
N LEU A 37 -2.91 -4.57 -8.88
CA LEU A 37 -3.72 -5.46 -8.04
C LEU A 37 -2.81 -6.19 -7.05
N PHE A 38 -3.09 -6.05 -5.76
CA PHE A 38 -2.35 -6.71 -4.68
C PHE A 38 -3.24 -7.72 -3.94
N PRO A 39 -2.71 -8.90 -3.57
CA PRO A 39 -3.40 -9.80 -2.67
C PRO A 39 -3.37 -9.23 -1.25
N ALA A 40 -4.50 -9.34 -0.54
CA ALA A 40 -4.58 -8.96 0.87
C ALA A 40 -4.52 -10.20 1.78
N LEU A 41 -3.83 -10.08 2.92
CA LEU A 41 -3.70 -11.12 3.93
C LEU A 41 -5.06 -11.48 4.55
N GLY A 42 -5.94 -10.49 4.71
CA GLY A 42 -7.32 -10.67 5.15
C GLY A 42 -8.24 -11.35 4.13
N GLY A 43 -7.69 -11.79 2.99
CA GLY A 43 -8.41 -12.36 1.86
C GLY A 43 -8.86 -11.31 0.86
N GLY A 44 -9.03 -11.72 -0.40
CA GLY A 44 -9.40 -10.84 -1.50
C GLY A 44 -8.23 -10.05 -2.08
N TYR A 45 -8.54 -8.97 -2.77
CA TYR A 45 -7.58 -8.12 -3.46
C TYR A 45 -7.87 -6.64 -3.19
N ILE A 46 -6.81 -5.86 -3.23
CA ILE A 46 -6.86 -4.40 -3.16
C ILE A 46 -6.15 -3.78 -4.37
N GLU A 47 -6.56 -2.56 -4.72
CA GLU A 47 -6.00 -1.83 -5.84
C GLU A 47 -5.13 -0.68 -5.34
N ALA A 48 -4.01 -0.44 -6.03
CA ALA A 48 -3.22 0.78 -5.90
C ALA A 48 -3.05 1.41 -7.28
N VAL A 49 -3.15 2.73 -7.39
CA VAL A 49 -3.15 3.44 -8.69
C VAL A 49 -2.02 4.44 -8.74
N TYR A 50 -1.07 4.19 -9.64
CA TYR A 50 0.00 5.11 -9.97
C TYR A 50 -0.46 6.09 -11.05
N ILE A 51 -0.31 7.38 -10.79
CA ILE A 51 -0.76 8.48 -11.65
C ILE A 51 0.46 9.37 -11.93
N PRO A 52 1.11 9.21 -13.10
CA PRO A 52 2.21 10.07 -13.51
C PRO A 52 1.70 11.41 -14.05
N GLU A 53 2.39 12.48 -13.69
CA GLU A 53 2.21 13.82 -14.27
C GLU A 53 3.58 14.41 -14.65
N ALA A 54 3.59 15.60 -15.25
CA ALA A 54 4.82 16.20 -15.77
C ALA A 54 5.86 16.51 -14.67
N ASP A 55 5.40 16.89 -13.47
CA ASP A 55 6.23 17.37 -12.36
C ASP A 55 6.09 16.53 -11.08
N ARG A 56 5.20 15.54 -11.08
CA ARG A 56 4.92 14.71 -9.91
C ARG A 56 4.49 13.30 -10.31
N ALA A 57 4.60 12.37 -9.38
CA ALA A 57 4.00 11.05 -9.50
C ALA A 57 3.26 10.71 -8.21
N THR A 58 1.95 10.44 -8.34
CA THR A 58 1.07 10.17 -7.20
C THR A 58 0.71 8.70 -7.15
N LEU A 59 0.80 8.09 -5.96
CA LEU A 59 0.24 6.77 -5.71
C LEU A 59 -1.00 6.87 -4.83
N CYS A 60 -2.11 6.36 -5.35
CA CYS A 60 -3.34 6.17 -4.61
C CYS A 60 -3.31 4.79 -3.94
N VAL A 61 -3.35 4.76 -2.61
CA VAL A 61 -3.27 3.53 -1.80
C VAL A 61 -4.59 3.21 -1.12
N SER A 62 -4.84 1.91 -0.96
CA SER A 62 -5.95 1.35 -0.20
C SER A 62 -5.60 1.22 1.28
N SER A 63 -6.61 1.34 2.15
CA SER A 63 -6.53 1.16 3.60
C SER A 63 -7.31 -0.07 4.10
N GLN A 64 -8.23 -0.61 3.29
CA GLN A 64 -9.09 -1.74 3.65
C GLN A 64 -9.36 -2.62 2.42
N VAL A 65 -9.72 -3.89 2.66
CA VAL A 65 -10.36 -4.74 1.64
C VAL A 65 -11.85 -4.45 1.67
N GLY A 66 -12.33 -3.72 0.67
CA GLY A 66 -13.70 -3.20 0.67
C GLY A 66 -13.86 -1.98 1.58
N CYS A 67 -15.09 -1.59 1.93
CA CYS A 67 -15.36 -0.44 2.78
C CYS A 67 -16.72 -0.54 3.48
N LYS A 68 -16.79 -0.20 4.78
CA LYS A 68 -18.03 -0.25 5.59
C LYS A 68 -18.98 0.93 5.34
N MET A 69 -18.48 2.02 4.75
CA MET A 69 -19.22 3.28 4.70
C MET A 69 -20.47 3.23 3.81
N GLY A 70 -20.57 2.26 2.90
CA GLY A 70 -21.80 2.05 2.11
C GLY A 70 -22.16 3.22 1.18
N CYS A 71 -21.19 4.05 0.81
CA CYS A 71 -21.43 5.20 -0.08
C CYS A 71 -22.01 4.73 -1.43
N ALA A 72 -23.22 5.18 -1.77
CA ALA A 72 -23.99 4.65 -2.90
C ALA A 72 -23.32 4.82 -4.28
N PHE A 73 -22.45 5.82 -4.41
CA PHE A 73 -21.68 6.12 -5.63
C PHE A 73 -20.34 5.38 -5.71
N CYS A 74 -19.89 4.77 -4.62
CA CYS A 74 -18.57 4.14 -4.53
C CYS A 74 -18.66 2.64 -4.82
N MET A 75 -17.88 2.14 -5.78
CA MET A 75 -17.84 0.71 -6.07
C MET A 75 -17.36 -0.09 -4.86
N THR A 76 -16.32 0.38 -4.17
CA THR A 76 -15.79 -0.22 -2.93
C THR A 76 -16.85 -0.26 -1.83
N GLY A 77 -17.69 0.78 -1.71
CA GLY A 77 -18.80 0.80 -0.75
C GLY A 77 -19.88 -0.25 -1.07
N ARG A 78 -20.11 -0.55 -2.35
CA ARG A 78 -21.05 -1.61 -2.79
C ARG A 78 -20.50 -3.01 -2.60
N MET A 79 -19.18 -3.19 -2.62
CA MET A 79 -18.53 -4.48 -2.36
C MET A 79 -18.68 -4.93 -0.90
N GLY A 80 -19.03 -4.02 0.00
CA GLY A 80 -19.04 -4.27 1.44
C GLY A 80 -17.62 -4.28 2.01
N PHE A 81 -17.50 -4.62 3.29
CA PHE A 81 -16.23 -4.69 4.01
C PHE A 81 -15.83 -6.14 4.26
N THR A 82 -14.55 -6.43 4.07
CA THR A 82 -13.96 -7.75 4.35
C THR A 82 -12.95 -7.67 5.48
N ALA A 83 -11.92 -6.83 5.36
CA ALA A 83 -10.81 -6.79 6.30
C ALA A 83 -10.11 -5.42 6.34
N GLN A 84 -9.46 -5.14 7.47
CA GLN A 84 -8.48 -4.05 7.57
C GLN A 84 -7.17 -4.47 6.92
N LEU A 85 -6.48 -3.53 6.29
CA LEU A 85 -5.08 -3.74 5.92
C LEU A 85 -4.17 -3.44 7.11
N SER A 86 -3.15 -4.27 7.29
CA SER A 86 -2.05 -4.00 8.21
C SER A 86 -1.16 -2.85 7.72
N THR A 87 -0.36 -2.25 8.60
CA THR A 87 0.66 -1.26 8.21
C THR A 87 1.58 -1.81 7.11
N ALA A 88 1.95 -3.09 7.20
CA ALA A 88 2.79 -3.75 6.22
C ALA A 88 2.11 -3.83 4.83
N GLU A 89 0.82 -4.17 4.77
CA GLU A 89 0.05 -4.19 3.51
C GLU A 89 -0.14 -2.80 2.90
N ILE A 90 -0.27 -1.76 3.73
CA ILE A 90 -0.32 -0.38 3.27
C ILE A 90 1.02 0.03 2.64
N LEU A 91 2.14 -0.21 3.34
CA LEU A 91 3.48 0.12 2.84
C LEU A 91 3.88 -0.71 1.62
N ASN A 92 3.44 -1.97 1.54
CA ASN A 92 3.70 -2.85 0.40
C ASN A 92 3.20 -2.28 -0.93
N GLN A 93 2.06 -1.59 -0.93
CA GLN A 93 1.53 -0.94 -2.13
C GLN A 93 2.48 0.12 -2.70
N ILE A 94 3.30 0.72 -1.84
CA ILE A 94 4.25 1.79 -2.17
C ILE A 94 5.59 1.19 -2.56
N LEU A 95 6.11 0.27 -1.74
CA LEU A 95 7.46 -0.28 -1.88
C LEU A 95 7.58 -1.32 -3.00
N SER A 96 6.49 -1.99 -3.35
CA SER A 96 6.51 -3.12 -4.30
C SER A 96 6.06 -2.76 -5.71
N ILE A 97 6.11 -1.47 -6.09
CA ILE A 97 5.86 -1.03 -7.48
C ILE A 97 7.17 -0.62 -8.17
N PRO A 98 7.30 -0.83 -9.49
CA PRO A 98 8.51 -0.43 -10.22
C PRO A 98 8.84 1.06 -10.16
N SER A 99 7.81 1.90 -9.99
CA SER A 99 7.93 3.36 -10.02
C SER A 99 8.17 4.00 -8.64
N VAL A 100 8.48 3.20 -7.61
CA VAL A 100 8.66 3.68 -6.22
C VAL A 100 9.62 4.87 -6.13
N ASP A 101 10.75 4.81 -6.83
CA ASP A 101 11.80 5.85 -6.81
C ASP A 101 11.38 7.18 -7.44
N THR A 102 10.26 7.20 -8.18
CA THR A 102 9.72 8.39 -8.83
C THR A 102 8.55 9.00 -8.06
N LEU A 103 8.05 8.32 -7.03
CA LEU A 103 6.91 8.79 -6.27
C LEU A 103 7.23 10.08 -5.51
N THR A 104 6.36 11.07 -5.67
CA THR A 104 6.42 12.34 -4.95
C THR A 104 5.25 12.51 -4.00
N ASN A 105 4.14 11.78 -4.24
CA ASN A 105 2.91 11.92 -3.48
C ASN A 105 2.27 10.56 -3.21
N VAL A 106 1.68 10.42 -2.02
CA VAL A 106 0.83 9.29 -1.66
C VAL A 106 -0.50 9.84 -1.16
N VAL A 107 -1.61 9.27 -1.63
CA VAL A 107 -2.96 9.64 -1.20
C VAL A 107 -3.75 8.41 -0.77
N PHE A 108 -4.46 8.50 0.34
CA PHE A 108 -5.36 7.45 0.82
C PHE A 108 -6.74 7.61 0.20
N MET A 109 -6.83 7.34 -1.10
CA MET A 109 -8.08 7.44 -1.88
C MET A 109 -8.41 6.14 -2.64
N GLY A 110 -7.76 5.03 -2.27
CA GLY A 110 -8.01 3.71 -2.84
C GLY A 110 -9.25 3.06 -2.23
N MET A 111 -9.13 1.79 -1.89
CA MET A 111 -10.19 1.04 -1.23
C MET A 111 -10.14 1.25 0.29
N GLY A 112 -11.27 1.61 0.89
CA GLY A 112 -11.44 1.71 2.35
C GLY A 112 -11.61 3.13 2.87
N GLU A 113 -12.06 3.23 4.13
CA GLU A 113 -12.12 4.47 4.90
C GLU A 113 -10.88 4.55 5.82
N PRO A 114 -9.88 5.42 5.54
CA PRO A 114 -8.66 5.49 6.34
C PRO A 114 -8.88 5.80 7.81
N MET A 115 -9.89 6.62 8.14
CA MET A 115 -10.20 6.95 9.54
C MET A 115 -10.85 5.78 10.29
N ASP A 116 -11.32 4.75 9.59
CA ASP A 116 -11.79 3.48 10.19
C ASP A 116 -10.64 2.46 10.33
N ASN A 117 -9.39 2.81 9.99
CA ASN A 117 -8.21 1.95 10.14
C ASN A 117 -6.98 2.69 10.73
N LEU A 118 -7.20 3.56 11.71
CA LEU A 118 -6.14 4.43 12.26
C LEU A 118 -4.95 3.65 12.85
N ASP A 119 -5.21 2.52 13.50
CA ASP A 119 -4.16 1.68 14.13
C ASP A 119 -3.10 1.21 13.13
N ASN A 120 -3.45 1.10 11.84
CA ASN A 120 -2.52 0.68 10.79
C ASN A 120 -2.08 1.83 9.88
N VAL A 121 -2.96 2.81 9.64
CA VAL A 121 -2.70 3.97 8.79
C VAL A 121 -1.72 4.94 9.45
N LEU A 122 -1.87 5.23 10.75
CA LEU A 122 -0.99 6.17 11.43
C LEU A 122 0.46 5.68 11.49
N PRO A 123 0.77 4.40 11.85
CA PRO A 123 2.14 3.90 11.75
C PRO A 123 2.69 3.90 10.31
N ALA A 124 1.84 3.67 9.30
CA ALA A 124 2.29 3.77 7.90
C ALA A 124 2.71 5.21 7.56
N LEU A 125 1.92 6.21 7.97
CA LEU A 125 2.25 7.62 7.79
C LEU A 125 3.52 8.02 8.55
N GLU A 126 3.71 7.55 9.77
CA GLU A 126 4.93 7.78 10.55
C GLU A 126 6.18 7.26 9.83
N ARG A 127 6.09 6.08 9.18
CA ARG A 127 7.20 5.53 8.39
C ARG A 127 7.41 6.31 7.10
N LEU A 128 6.35 6.67 6.38
CA LEU A 128 6.46 7.43 5.14
C LEU A 128 7.01 8.85 5.32
N THR A 129 6.86 9.43 6.52
CA THR A 129 7.30 10.79 6.84
C THR A 129 8.54 10.82 7.74
N SER A 130 9.08 9.66 8.08
CA SER A 130 10.29 9.53 8.88
C SER A 130 11.52 9.99 8.07
N PRO A 131 12.48 10.68 8.70
CA PRO A 131 13.72 11.10 8.04
C PRO A 131 14.60 9.92 7.61
N ASP A 132 14.41 8.75 8.22
CA ASP A 132 15.18 7.54 7.94
C ASP A 132 14.52 6.63 6.88
N GLY A 133 13.33 7.01 6.40
CA GLY A 133 12.41 6.08 5.73
C GLY A 133 11.77 5.12 6.71
#